data_AF-A0A846ZLB4-F1
#
_entry.id   AF-A0A846ZLB4-F1
#
_cell.length_a   1.000
_cell.length_b   1.000
_cell.length_c   1.000
_cell.angle_alpha   90.00
_cell.angle_beta   90.00
_cell.angle_gamma   90.00
#
_symmetry.space_group_name_H-M   'P 1'
#
loop_
_entity.id
_entity.type
_entity.pdbx_description
1 polymer ?
#
loop_
_entity_poly.entity_id
_entity_poly.type
_entity_poly.pdbx_seq_one_letter_code
_entity_poly.pdbx_strand_id
1 'polypeptide(L)'
;MKLHSERRNGIRVRQRGQGMTEYIIITALIAIAAIGAVTYFGHTAREQVGAMAQELSGNSGKTQMDNAGQQASNAATEGDNAKNLANYHSDVNSGDGGG
;
A
#
# COMPACT_ATOMS: atom_id res chain seq x y z
N MET A 1 20.36 -42.64 44.34
CA MET A 1 19.34 -42.70 43.27
C MET A 1 18.28 -41.64 43.58
N LYS A 2 18.27 -40.51 42.86
CA LYS A 2 17.22 -39.47 42.97
C LYS A 2 16.76 -39.15 41.55
N LEU A 3 15.50 -39.39 41.28
CA LEU A 3 14.84 -39.14 40.00
C LEU A 3 13.92 -37.92 40.10
N HIS A 4 13.90 -37.20 38.98
CA HIS A 4 12.84 -36.40 38.40
C HIS A 4 12.38 -35.10 39.07
N SER A 5 12.43 -34.02 38.26
CA SER A 5 11.21 -33.38 37.77
C SER A 5 11.59 -32.43 36.63
N GLU A 6 11.31 -32.84 35.40
CA GLU A 6 11.43 -31.97 34.23
C GLU A 6 10.34 -30.89 34.28
N ARG A 7 10.76 -29.62 34.19
CA ARG A 7 9.85 -28.48 34.09
C ARG A 7 9.16 -28.56 32.73
N ARG A 8 7.87 -28.91 32.74
CA ARG A 8 7.00 -28.96 31.56
C ARG A 8 6.99 -27.58 30.90
N ASN A 9 7.54 -27.51 29.68
CA ASN A 9 7.44 -26.35 28.82
C ASN A 9 5.96 -26.11 28.51
N GLY A 10 5.41 -25.00 29.01
CA GLY A 10 4.01 -24.65 28.81
C GLY A 10 3.73 -24.49 27.31
N ILE A 11 2.87 -25.36 26.76
CA ILE A 11 2.32 -25.17 25.42
C ILE A 11 1.52 -23.87 25.48
N ARG A 12 2.04 -22.79 24.87
CA ARG A 12 1.27 -21.59 24.60
C ARG A 12 0.10 -21.99 23.71
N VAL A 13 -1.07 -22.13 24.31
CA VAL A 13 -2.32 -22.41 23.60
C VAL A 13 -2.55 -21.24 22.65
N ARG A 14 -2.35 -21.48 21.35
CA ARG A 14 -2.68 -20.53 20.29
C ARG A 14 -4.17 -20.19 20.43
N GLN A 15 -4.46 -18.94 20.77
CA GLN A 15 -5.83 -18.46 20.89
C GLN A 15 -6.54 -18.63 19.54
N ARG A 16 -7.48 -19.58 19.46
CA ARG A 16 -8.38 -19.73 18.33
C ARG A 16 -9.33 -18.52 18.31
N GLY A 17 -9.01 -17.55 17.45
CA GLY A 17 -9.78 -16.31 17.30
C GLY A 17 -8.92 -15.06 17.26
N GLN A 18 -7.73 -15.08 17.86
CA GLN A 18 -6.81 -13.92 17.85
C GLN A 18 -6.13 -13.72 16.48
N GLY A 19 -6.06 -14.77 15.64
CA GLY A 19 -5.45 -14.67 14.31
C GLY A 19 -6.41 -14.24 13.20
N MET A 20 -7.68 -14.65 13.21
CA MET A 20 -8.55 -14.50 12.03
C MET A 20 -8.85 -13.03 11.70
N THR A 21 -9.23 -12.23 12.70
CA THR A 21 -9.52 -10.80 12.50
C THR A 21 -8.24 -9.99 12.23
N GLU A 22 -7.13 -10.31 12.89
CA GLU A 22 -5.84 -9.65 12.67
C GLU A 22 -5.31 -9.89 11.25
N TYR A 23 -5.39 -11.14 10.76
CA TYR A 23 -5.04 -11.43 9.38
C TYR A 23 -5.97 -10.74 8.39
N ILE A 24 -7.28 -10.69 8.65
CA ILE A 24 -8.22 -9.99 7.77
C ILE A 24 -7.91 -8.48 7.72
N ILE A 25 -7.64 -7.85 8.85
CA ILE A 25 -7.33 -6.41 8.92
C ILE A 25 -6.00 -6.12 8.22
N ILE A 26 -4.93 -6.86 8.52
CA ILE A 26 -3.61 -6.65 7.89
C ILE A 26 -3.70 -6.90 6.37
N THR A 27 -4.41 -7.95 5.95
CA THR A 27 -4.60 -8.25 4.53
C THR A 27 -5.39 -7.14 3.83
N ALA A 28 -6.44 -6.60 4.47
CA ALA A 28 -7.21 -5.49 3.92
C ALA A 28 -6.34 -4.23 3.74
N LEU A 29 -5.46 -3.92 4.70
CA LEU A 29 -4.54 -2.79 4.60
C LEU A 29 -3.54 -2.95 3.45
N ILE A 30 -2.95 -4.15 3.31
CA ILE A 30 -2.03 -4.46 2.20
C ILE A 30 -2.76 -4.39 0.86
N ALA A 31 -4.00 -4.90 0.79
CA ALA A 31 -4.79 -4.88 -0.44
C ALA A 31 -5.09 -3.45 -0.91
N ILE A 32 -5.47 -2.55 0.00
CA ILE A 32 -5.72 -1.13 -0.31
C ILE A 32 -4.45 -0.46 -0.82
N ALA A 33 -3.31 -0.67 -0.15
CA ALA A 33 -2.01 -0.14 -0.59
C ALA A 33 -1.60 -0.67 -1.97
N ALA A 34 -1.83 -1.97 -2.22
CA ALA A 34 -1.52 -2.60 -3.50
C ALA A 34 -2.38 -2.04 -4.65
N ILE A 35 -3.66 -1.73 -4.43
CA ILE A 35 -4.52 -1.09 -5.44
C ILE A 35 -3.93 0.25 -5.87
N GLY A 36 -3.50 1.09 -4.92
CA GLY A 36 -2.86 2.37 -5.22
C GLY A 36 -1.57 2.17 -6.04
N ALA A 37 -0.66 1.33 -5.56
CA ALA A 37 0.63 1.07 -6.22
C ALA A 37 0.46 0.56 -7.67
N VAL A 38 -0.45 -0.40 -7.89
CA VAL A 38 -0.70 -0.99 -9.21
C VAL A 38 -1.40 -0.01 -10.14
N THR A 39 -2.29 0.84 -9.64
CA THR A 39 -3.01 1.84 -10.44
C THR A 39 -2.04 2.88 -11.01
N TYR A 40 -1.21 3.49 -10.17
CA TYR A 40 -0.26 4.51 -10.62
C TYR A 40 0.80 3.91 -11.54
N PHE A 41 1.39 2.76 -11.16
CA PHE A 41 2.37 2.08 -12.00
C PHE A 41 1.79 1.68 -13.36
N GLY A 42 0.59 1.11 -13.39
CA GLY A 42 -0.09 0.70 -14.62
C GLY A 42 -0.38 1.88 -15.55
N HIS A 43 -0.77 3.03 -14.98
CA HIS A 43 -0.99 4.26 -15.75
C HIS A 43 0.32 4.77 -16.36
N THR A 44 1.40 4.90 -15.57
CA THR A 44 2.72 5.34 -16.05
C THR A 44 3.28 4.40 -17.12
N ALA A 45 3.20 3.08 -16.92
CA ALA A 45 3.68 2.10 -17.88
C ALA A 45 2.90 2.16 -19.21
N ARG A 46 1.57 2.29 -19.16
CA ARG A 46 0.74 2.42 -20.35
C ARG A 46 1.04 3.70 -21.13
N GLU A 47 1.20 4.82 -20.45
CA GLU A 47 1.52 6.11 -21.07
C GLU A 47 2.90 6.06 -21.76
N GLN A 48 3.91 5.47 -21.12
CA GLN A 48 5.23 5.30 -21.75
C GLN A 48 5.19 4.39 -22.98
N VAL A 49 4.44 3.29 -22.93
CA VAL A 49 4.24 2.42 -24.11
C VAL A 49 3.49 3.17 -25.21
N GLY A 50 2.49 3.98 -24.87
CA GLY A 50 1.80 4.87 -25.80
C GLY A 50 2.72 5.90 -26.43
N ALA A 51 3.61 6.51 -25.64
CA ALA A 51 4.62 7.44 -26.12
C ALA A 51 5.57 6.78 -27.13
N MET A 52 6.10 5.59 -26.79
CA MET A 52 6.96 4.82 -27.71
C MET A 52 6.24 4.47 -29.01
N ALA A 53 4.95 4.12 -28.95
CA ALA A 53 4.15 3.85 -30.14
C ALA A 53 3.93 5.11 -31.00
N GLN A 54 3.71 6.28 -30.39
CA GLN A 54 3.63 7.56 -31.11
C GLN A 54 4.94 7.88 -31.81
N GLU A 55 6.06 7.81 -31.09
CA GLU A 55 7.40 8.06 -31.64
C GLU A 55 7.72 7.09 -32.78
N LEU A 56 7.36 5.80 -32.64
CA LEU A 56 7.52 4.80 -33.69
C LEU A 56 6.65 5.10 -34.93
N SER A 57 5.49 5.72 -34.74
CA SER A 57 4.63 6.17 -35.85
C SER A 57 5.08 7.48 -36.50
N GLY A 58 6.15 8.10 -36.00
CA GLY A 58 6.68 9.39 -36.47
C GLY A 58 5.98 10.61 -35.85
N ASN A 59 5.11 10.40 -34.87
CA ASN A 59 4.43 11.46 -34.11
C ASN A 59 5.14 11.69 -32.78
N SER A 60 4.95 12.87 -32.18
CA SER A 60 5.51 13.13 -30.86
C SER A 60 4.73 12.43 -29.76
N GLY A 61 5.44 11.67 -28.91
CA GLY A 61 4.95 11.07 -27.68
C GLY A 61 5.08 11.99 -26.45
N LYS A 62 5.37 13.29 -26.64
CA LYS A 62 5.68 14.24 -25.58
C LYS A 62 4.57 14.36 -24.54
N THR A 63 3.32 14.43 -24.96
CA THR A 63 2.15 14.53 -24.07
C THR A 63 2.04 13.32 -23.15
N GLN A 64 2.22 12.11 -23.69
CA GLN A 64 2.15 10.86 -22.93
C GLN A 64 3.32 10.75 -21.94
N MET A 65 4.51 11.21 -22.33
CA MET A 65 5.67 11.31 -21.43
C MET A 65 5.42 12.29 -20.28
N ASP A 66 4.85 13.46 -20.57
CA ASP A 66 4.55 14.48 -19.55
C ASP A 66 3.46 13.98 -18.58
N ASN A 67 2.44 13.28 -19.09
CA ASN A 67 1.41 12.62 -18.27
C ASN A 67 2.02 11.52 -17.40
N ALA A 68 2.89 10.67 -17.96
CA ALA A 68 3.58 9.62 -17.22
C ALA A 68 4.42 10.19 -16.06
N GLY A 69 5.12 11.31 -16.31
CA GLY A 69 5.90 12.02 -15.30
C GLY A 69 5.05 12.62 -14.19
N GLN A 70 3.94 13.28 -14.53
CA GLN A 70 2.99 13.80 -13.53
C GLN A 70 2.41 12.68 -12.66
N GLN A 71 2.03 11.56 -13.27
CA GLN A 71 1.48 10.42 -12.53
C GLN A 71 2.53 9.76 -11.63
N ALA A 72 3.79 9.69 -12.06
CA ALA A 72 4.88 9.23 -11.21
C ALA A 72 5.09 10.15 -9.99
N SER A 73 5.04 11.47 -10.17
CA SER A 73 5.13 12.45 -9.07
C SER A 73 3.95 12.36 -8.11
N ASN A 74 2.74 12.18 -8.64
CA ASN A 74 1.54 11.97 -7.81
C ASN A 74 1.65 10.69 -7.00
N ALA A 75 2.15 9.60 -7.61
CA ALA A 75 2.36 8.33 -6.92
C ALA A 75 3.40 8.44 -5.79
N ALA A 76 4.50 9.18 -6.02
CA ALA A 76 5.49 9.46 -4.99
C ALA A 76 4.89 10.27 -3.82
N THR A 77 4.11 11.30 -4.15
CA THR A 77 3.45 12.16 -3.16
C THR A 77 2.41 11.37 -2.35
N GLU A 78 1.61 10.53 -2.99
CA GLU A 78 0.64 9.66 -2.30
C GLU A 78 1.33 8.58 -1.46
N GLY A 79 2.48 8.06 -1.92
CA GLY A 79 3.33 7.14 -1.16
C GLY A 79 3.90 7.77 0.10
N ASP A 80 4.31 9.04 0.03
CA ASP A 80 4.78 9.81 1.19
C ASP A 80 3.62 10.19 2.13
N ASN A 81 2.43 10.43 1.58
CA ASN A 81 1.20 10.71 2.32
C ASN A 81 0.48 9.46 2.83
N ALA A 82 0.97 8.25 2.52
CA ALA A 82 0.32 7.00 2.89
C ALA A 82 0.02 6.98 4.39
N LYS A 83 -1.27 7.14 4.70
CA LYS A 83 -1.80 7.31 6.04
C LYS A 83 -1.55 6.04 6.84
N ASN A 84 -0.42 5.99 7.53
CA ASN A 84 -0.15 4.95 8.52
C ASN A 84 -1.18 5.05 9.64
N LEU A 85 -1.39 3.97 10.39
CA LEU A 85 -2.29 3.95 11.56
C LEU A 85 -2.00 5.11 12.55
N ALA A 86 -0.76 5.61 12.55
CA ALA A 86 -0.33 6.79 13.30
C ALA A 86 -0.97 8.11 12.84
N ASN A 87 -1.27 8.27 11.54
CA ASN A 87 -1.82 9.49 10.95
C ASN A 87 -3.34 9.41 10.72
N TYR A 88 -3.97 8.28 11.09
CA TYR A 88 -5.42 8.10 10.96
C TYR A 88 -6.21 9.04 11.88
N HIS A 89 -5.65 9.39 13.04
CA HIS A 89 -6.32 10.27 14.02
C HIS A 89 -6.16 11.76 13.70
N SER A 90 -5.13 12.15 12.93
CA SER A 90 -4.87 13.54 12.54
C SER A 90 -5.84 14.07 11.47
N ASP A 91 -6.38 13.19 10.62
CA ASP A 91 -7.35 13.59 9.61
C ASP A 91 -8.78 13.71 10.15
N VAL A 92 -9.15 12.87 11.12
CA VAL A 92 -10.49 12.91 11.74
C VAL A 92 -10.71 14.22 12.51
N ASN A 93 -9.64 14.79 13.08
CA ASN A 93 -9.71 16.08 13.79
C ASN A 93 -9.57 17.31 12.86
N SER A 94 -9.35 17.11 11.55
CA SER A 94 -9.26 18.20 10.58
C SER A 94 -10.60 18.48 9.86
N GLY A 95 -11.66 17.80 10.28
CA GLY A 95 -12.99 17.85 9.69
C GLY A 95 -14.07 18.55 10.52
N ASP A 96 -13.73 19.31 11.56
CA ASP A 96 -14.70 20.19 12.24
C ASP A 96 -14.07 21.56 12.55
N GLY A 97 -14.29 22.47 11.61
CA GLY A 97 -13.93 23.88 11.69
C GLY A 97 -14.78 24.67 10.70
N GLY A 98 -16.06 24.31 10.58
CA GLY A 98 -17.05 25.08 9.85
C GLY A 98 -17.77 26.03 10.80
N GLY A 99 -17.46 27.33 10.72
CA GLY A 99 -18.16 28.41 11.43
C GLY A 99 -17.25 29.35 12.20
#